data_AF-A0A2N5ZXD2-F1
#
_entry.id   AF-A0A2N5ZXD2-F1
#
_cell.length_a   1.000
_cell.length_b   1.000
_cell.length_c   1.000
_cell.angle_alpha   90.00
_cell.angle_beta   90.00
_cell.angle_gamma   90.00
#
_symmetry.space_group_name_H-M   'P 1'
#
loop_
_entity.id
_entity.type
_entity.pdbx_description
1 polymer ?
#
loop_
_entity_poly.entity_id
_entity_poly.type
_entity_poly.pdbx_seq_one_letter_code
_entity_poly.pdbx_strand_id
1 'polypeptide(L)'
;MAAYHSEKEFLRSLKRFNALSSQQYEWHTGISEKEHECAFGHPIPSENLYFKKFLDMEGERKVRVCKKCMEQLVFITIDSDRHSKQLSDRLYRERHPLPKKILKTTIR
;
A
#
# COMPACT_ATOMS: atom_id res chain seq x y z
N MET A 1 -7.41 11.46 -14.81
CA MET A 1 -6.01 11.04 -14.98
C MET A 1 -5.73 9.90 -14.02
N ALA A 2 -5.06 8.84 -14.47
CA ALA A 2 -4.59 7.77 -13.58
C ALA A 2 -3.38 8.30 -12.78
N ALA A 3 -3.31 8.01 -11.49
CA ALA A 3 -2.22 8.50 -10.63
C ALA A 3 -0.90 7.76 -10.87
N TYR A 4 -0.96 6.57 -11.50
CA TYR A 4 0.17 5.71 -11.82
C TYR A 4 0.09 5.26 -13.28
N HIS A 5 1.24 5.05 -13.92
CA HIS A 5 1.29 4.62 -15.32
C HIS A 5 1.21 3.10 -15.49
N SER A 6 1.44 2.34 -14.42
CA SER A 6 1.32 0.89 -14.42
C SER A 6 0.93 0.34 -13.05
N GLU A 7 0.35 -0.86 -13.03
CA GLU A 7 0.04 -1.57 -11.79
C GLU A 7 1.30 -1.88 -10.97
N LYS A 8 2.40 -2.23 -11.64
CA LYS A 8 3.69 -2.48 -10.98
C LYS A 8 4.20 -1.26 -10.21
N GLU A 9 4.02 -0.06 -10.78
CA GLU A 9 4.38 1.19 -10.14
C GLU A 9 3.51 1.46 -8.92
N PHE A 10 2.19 1.33 -9.07
CA PHE A 10 1.24 1.46 -7.97
C PHE A 10 1.55 0.48 -6.82
N LEU A 11 1.77 -0.81 -7.11
CA LEU A 11 2.07 -1.81 -6.09
C LEU A 11 3.38 -1.51 -5.35
N ARG A 12 4.37 -0.93 -6.02
CA ARG A 12 5.60 -0.46 -5.37
C ARG A 12 5.32 0.71 -4.43
N SER A 13 4.51 1.68 -4.86
CA SER A 13 4.08 2.79 -4.00
C SER A 13 3.24 2.32 -2.82
N LEU A 14 2.31 1.39 -3.03
CA LEU A 14 1.48 0.82 -1.97
C LEU A 14 2.33 0.14 -0.89
N LYS A 15 3.38 -0.59 -1.27
CA LYS A 15 4.33 -1.19 -0.28
C LYS A 15 5.02 -0.12 0.57
N ARG A 16 5.40 1.00 -0.03
CA ARG A 16 6.00 2.13 0.70
C ARG A 16 5.00 2.85 1.58
N PHE A 17 3.76 2.98 1.11
CA PHE A 17 2.67 3.54 1.89
C PHE A 17 2.36 2.68 3.13
N ASN A 18 2.34 1.35 2.99
CA ASN A 18 2.20 0.45 4.14
C ASN A 18 3.37 0.56 5.13
N ALA A 19 4.57 0.93 4.68
CA ALA A 19 5.69 1.18 5.57
C ALA A 19 5.47 2.38 6.53
N LEU A 20 4.49 3.26 6.27
CA LEU A 20 4.08 4.32 7.19
C LEU A 20 3.21 3.80 8.36
N SER A 21 2.48 2.71 8.17
CA SER A 21 1.59 2.13 9.20
C SER A 21 2.33 1.08 10.01
N SER A 22 1.94 0.79 11.26
CA SER A 22 2.40 -0.46 11.90
C SER A 22 1.82 -1.67 11.15
N GLN A 23 2.45 -2.85 11.29
CA GLN A 23 2.03 -4.07 10.57
C GLN A 23 0.54 -4.41 10.75
N GLN A 24 -0.01 -4.13 11.93
CA GLN A 24 -1.42 -4.38 12.28
C GLN A 24 -2.40 -3.47 11.53
N TYR A 25 -1.92 -2.33 11.03
CA TYR A 25 -2.73 -1.30 10.37
C TYR A 25 -2.32 -1.12 8.90
N GLU A 26 -1.72 -2.14 8.28
CA GLU A 26 -1.41 -2.14 6.86
C GLU A 26 -2.68 -2.29 6.00
N TRP A 27 -2.59 -1.80 4.76
CA TRP A 27 -3.62 -2.05 3.77
C TRP A 27 -3.41 -3.43 3.14
N HIS A 28 -4.50 -4.18 3.05
CA HIS A 28 -4.57 -5.50 2.43
C HIS A 28 -5.51 -5.49 1.23
N THR A 29 -5.36 -6.45 0.33
CA THR A 29 -6.30 -6.67 -0.76
C THR A 29 -7.42 -7.61 -0.36
N GLY A 30 -8.58 -7.47 -0.97
CA GLY A 30 -9.69 -8.42 -0.89
C GLY A 30 -10.43 -8.49 -2.22
N ILE A 31 -11.21 -9.55 -2.42
CA ILE A 31 -12.14 -9.67 -3.54
C ILE A 31 -13.55 -9.47 -2.98
N SER A 32 -14.33 -8.63 -3.67
CA SER A 32 -15.68 -8.32 -3.30
C SER A 32 -16.61 -9.52 -3.56
N GLU A 33 -17.35 -9.99 -2.55
CA GLU A 33 -18.35 -11.05 -2.74
C GLU A 33 -19.72 -10.53 -3.21
N LYS A 34 -19.95 -9.23 -3.01
CA LYS A 34 -21.17 -8.53 -3.40
C LYS A 34 -20.89 -7.05 -3.59
N GLU A 35 -21.69 -6.38 -4.40
CA GLU A 35 -21.57 -4.94 -4.56
C GLU A 35 -21.70 -4.19 -3.23
N HIS A 36 -20.80 -3.25 -3.00
CA HIS A 36 -20.82 -2.36 -1.83
C HIS A 36 -20.06 -1.07 -2.13
N GLU A 37 -20.23 -0.07 -1.28
CA GLU A 37 -19.54 1.21 -1.44
C GLU A 37 -18.18 1.23 -0.74
N CYS A 38 -17.24 1.94 -1.36
CA CYS A 38 -15.98 2.29 -0.74
C CYS A 38 -16.16 3.48 0.22
N ALA A 39 -15.17 3.75 1.06
CA ALA A 39 -15.20 4.84 2.06
C ALA A 39 -15.34 6.25 1.47
N PHE A 40 -15.18 6.40 0.15
CA PHE A 40 -15.37 7.64 -0.60
C PHE A 40 -16.67 7.65 -1.42
N GLY A 41 -17.60 6.72 -1.17
CA GLY A 41 -18.89 6.63 -1.85
C GLY A 41 -18.83 6.10 -3.29
N HIS A 42 -17.69 5.55 -3.73
CA HIS A 42 -17.60 4.92 -5.06
C HIS A 42 -17.97 3.44 -4.98
N PRO A 43 -18.68 2.90 -5.98
CA PRO A 43 -19.07 1.49 -5.97
C PRO A 43 -17.84 0.57 -6.11
N ILE A 44 -17.89 -0.55 -5.40
CA ILE A 44 -17.02 -1.71 -5.54
C ILE A 44 -17.92 -2.87 -6.01
N PRO A 45 -17.94 -3.16 -7.32
CA PRO A 45 -18.74 -4.26 -7.85
C PRO A 45 -18.35 -5.62 -7.24
N SER A 46 -19.23 -6.60 -7.37
CA SER A 46 -18.89 -7.99 -7.04
C SER A 46 -17.69 -8.47 -7.87
N GLU A 47 -16.94 -9.43 -7.33
CA GLU A 47 -15.76 -10.08 -7.93
C GLU A 47 -14.57 -9.15 -8.21
N ASN A 48 -14.69 -7.86 -7.90
CA ASN A 48 -13.62 -6.90 -8.07
C ASN A 48 -12.69 -6.81 -6.86
N LEU A 49 -11.42 -6.54 -7.16
CA LEU A 49 -10.41 -6.28 -6.15
C LEU A 49 -10.64 -4.93 -5.47
N TYR A 50 -10.54 -4.93 -4.14
CA TYR A 50 -10.57 -3.74 -3.32
C TYR A 50 -9.46 -3.79 -2.26
N PHE A 51 -9.26 -2.66 -1.59
CA PHE A 51 -8.29 -2.50 -0.52
C PHE A 51 -9.02 -2.32 0.81
N LYS A 52 -8.52 -2.97 1.85
CA LYS A 52 -9.09 -2.88 3.19
C LYS A 52 -8.02 -2.65 4.25
N LYS A 53 -8.41 -1.97 5.31
CA LYS A 53 -7.60 -1.76 6.51
C LYS A 53 -8.49 -1.91 7.74
N PHE A 54 -8.04 -2.69 8.71
CA PHE A 54 -8.72 -2.84 10.00
C PHE A 54 -8.48 -1.61 10.86
N LEU A 55 -9.51 -1.19 11.59
CA LEU A 55 -9.49 -0.02 12.46
C LEU A 55 -9.40 -0.38 13.95
N ASP A 56 -9.62 -1.65 14.27
CA ASP A 56 -9.57 -2.19 15.62
C ASP A 56 -8.71 -3.46 15.65
N MET A 57 -8.33 -3.86 16.86
CA MET A 57 -7.52 -5.04 17.12
C MET A 57 -8.30 -6.34 16.85
N GLU A 58 -9.62 -6.29 16.96
CA GLU A 58 -10.54 -7.43 16.80
C GLU A 58 -10.90 -7.69 15.32
N GLY A 59 -10.62 -6.71 14.44
CA GLY A 59 -10.85 -6.82 12.99
C GLY A 59 -12.31 -6.63 12.57
N GLU A 60 -13.19 -6.22 13.48
CA GLU A 60 -14.62 -6.03 13.23
C GLU A 60 -14.87 -4.80 12.36
N ARG A 61 -14.17 -3.69 12.64
CA ARG A 61 -14.25 -2.46 11.86
C ARG A 61 -13.16 -2.43 10.81
N LYS A 62 -13.58 -2.27 9.56
CA LYS A 62 -12.67 -2.11 8.42
C LYS A 62 -13.12 -1.00 7.50
N VAL A 63 -12.14 -0.25 7.00
CA VAL A 63 -12.32 0.67 5.89
C VAL A 63 -12.08 -0.10 4.61
N ARG A 64 -12.90 0.15 3.58
CA ARG A 64 -12.76 -0.43 2.25
C ARG A 64 -12.59 0.69 1.22
N VAL A 65 -11.68 0.52 0.27
CA VAL A 65 -11.35 1.51 -0.76
C VAL A 65 -11.25 0.80 -2.10
N CYS A 66 -11.88 1.34 -3.15
CA CYS A 66 -11.75 0.80 -4.50
C CYS A 66 -10.35 1.10 -5.07
N LYS A 67 -9.93 0.39 -6.13
CA LYS A 67 -8.59 0.57 -6.72
C LYS A 67 -8.28 2.03 -7.07
N LYS A 68 -9.21 2.72 -7.74
CA LYS A 68 -9.04 4.12 -8.15
C LYS A 68 -8.81 5.06 -6.96
N CYS A 69 -9.63 4.94 -5.91
CA CYS A 69 -9.48 5.76 -4.72
C CYS A 69 -8.19 5.43 -3.96
N MET A 70 -7.76 4.17 -3.96
CA MET A 70 -6.51 3.77 -3.33
C MET A 70 -5.31 4.34 -4.06
N GLU A 71 -5.28 4.30 -5.39
CA GLU A 71 -4.24 4.95 -6.20
C GLU A 71 -4.13 6.45 -5.87
N GLN A 72 -5.27 7.14 -5.80
CA GLN A 72 -5.29 8.57 -5.43
C GLN A 72 -4.79 8.81 -4.00
N LEU A 73 -5.23 7.99 -3.04
CA LEU A 73 -4.82 8.10 -1.63
C LEU A 73 -3.31 7.93 -1.48
N VAL A 74 -2.75 6.88 -2.10
CA VAL A 74 -1.30 6.62 -2.06
C VAL A 74 -0.56 7.78 -2.73
N PHE A 75 -1.01 8.23 -3.90
CA PHE A 75 -0.36 9.32 -4.62
C PHE A 75 -0.32 10.60 -3.80
N ILE A 76 -1.48 11.04 -3.31
CA ILE A 76 -1.58 12.27 -2.50
C ILE A 76 -0.73 12.16 -1.24
N THR A 77 -0.69 11.00 -0.59
CA THR A 77 0.01 10.88 0.70
C THR A 77 1.53 10.78 0.57
N ILE A 78 2.03 10.03 -0.41
CA ILE A 78 3.48 9.72 -0.46
C ILE A 78 4.19 10.06 -1.75
N ASP A 79 3.52 10.19 -2.89
CA ASP A 79 4.20 10.41 -4.18
C ASP A 79 4.04 11.84 -4.71
N SER A 80 3.05 12.60 -4.22
CA SER A 80 2.81 13.99 -4.61
C SER A 80 3.77 14.99 -3.95
N ASP A 81 4.36 14.61 -2.82
CA ASP A 81 5.34 15.41 -2.07
C ASP A 81 6.69 14.70 -1.97
N ARG A 82 7.78 15.45 -2.21
CA ARG A 82 9.15 14.92 -2.22
C ARG A 82 9.57 14.41 -0.83
N HIS A 83 9.20 15.11 0.23
CA HIS A 83 9.61 14.75 1.59
C HIS A 83 8.92 13.45 2.02
N SER A 84 7.61 13.33 1.83
CA SER A 84 6.84 12.11 2.09
C SER A 84 7.36 10.92 1.27
N LYS A 85 7.74 11.15 0.01
CA LYS A 85 8.34 10.11 -0.83
C LYS A 85 9.64 9.57 -0.26
N GLN A 86 10.54 10.47 0.16
CA GLN A 86 11.82 10.09 0.77
C GLN A 86 11.63 9.38 2.11
N LEU A 87 10.69 9.84 2.94
CA LEU A 87 10.38 9.24 4.22
C LEU A 87 9.83 7.81 4.06
N SER A 88 8.85 7.63 3.18
CA SER A 88 8.26 6.31 2.91
C SER A 88 9.27 5.33 2.29
N ASP A 89 10.15 5.80 1.41
CA ASP A 89 11.28 5.01 0.87
C ASP A 89 12.21 4.53 1.97
N ARG A 90 12.60 5.43 2.90
CA ARG A 90 13.50 5.10 4.00
C ARG A 90 12.88 4.05 4.92
N LEU A 91 11.65 4.28 5.38
CA LEU A 91 10.92 3.36 6.26
C LEU A 91 10.72 1.98 5.61
N TYR A 92 10.44 1.95 4.29
CA TYR A 92 10.32 0.70 3.56
C TYR A 92 11.62 -0.11 3.57
N ARG A 93 12.77 0.54 3.33
CA ARG A 93 14.09 -0.11 3.34
C ARG A 93 14.49 -0.60 4.72
N GLU A 94 14.16 0.14 5.77
CA GLU A 94 14.41 -0.28 7.16
C GLU A 94 13.65 -1.57 7.51
N ARG A 95 12.42 -1.72 7.01
CA ARG A 95 11.61 -2.93 7.20
C ARG A 95 11.96 -4.10 6.28
N HIS A 96 12.65 -3.82 5.18
CA HIS A 96 13.04 -4.82 4.17
C HIS A 96 14.54 -4.70 3.89
N PRO A 97 15.41 -5.03 4.87
CA PRO A 97 16.84 -4.90 4.70
C PRO A 97 17.29 -5.78 3.53
N LEU A 98 18.02 -5.18 2.59
CA LEU A 98 18.64 -5.95 1.52
C LEU A 98 19.61 -6.95 2.16
N PRO A 99 19.62 -8.22 1.69
CA PRO A 99 20.60 -9.18 2.17
C PRO A 99 22.00 -8.61 1.95
N LYS A 100 22.76 -8.43 3.03
CA LYS A 100 24.16 -7.99 2.94
C LYS A 100 24.88 -9.00 2.05
N LYS A 101 25.34 -8.59 0.87
CA LYS A 101 26.23 -9.40 0.06
C LYS A 101 27.45 -9.69 0.93
N ILE A 102 27.61 -10.94 1.35
CA ILE A 102 28.84 -11.40 1.99
C ILE A 102 29.91 -11.24 0.90
N LEU A 103 30.72 -10.19 1.01
CA LEU A 103 31.97 -10.08 0.26
C LEU A 103 32.81 -11.27 0.70
N LYS A 104 32.87 -12.31 -0.14
CA LYS A 104 33.87 -13.37 0.01
C LYS A 104 35.22 -12.70 -0.17
N THR A 105 35.87 -12.38 0.94
CA THR A 105 37.28 -11.99 0.96
C THR A 105 38.06 -13.23 0.53
N THR A 106 38.46 -13.27 -0.74
CA THR A 106 39.43 -14.26 -1.20
C THR A 106 40.76 -13.86 -0.59
N ILE A 107 41.10 -14.49 0.54
CA ILE A 107 42.43 -14.42 1.12
C ILE A 107 43.38 -15.09 0.11
N ARG A 108 44.35 -14.31 -0.37
CA ARG A 108 45.47 -14.78 -1.19
C ARG A 108 46.53 -15.42 -0.32
#